data_AF-A0AA42T3G0-F1
#
_entry.id   AF-A0AA42T3G0-F1
#
_cell.length_a   1.000
_cell.length_b   1.000
_cell.length_c   1.000
_cell.angle_alpha   90.00
_cell.angle_beta   90.00
_cell.angle_gamma   90.00
#
_symmetry.space_group_name_H-M   'P 1'
#
loop_
_entity.id
_entity.type
_entity.pdbx_description
1 polymer ?
#
loop_
_entity_poly.entity_id
_entity_poly.type
_entity_poly.pdbx_seq_one_letter_code
_entity_poly.pdbx_strand_id
1 'polypeptide(L)'
;MRAYSLDLRKKVMAAYHQTQHKSEVCKRFNIARSTLDEWILLEQTTQDLKPLPAIRNGRPFSIKDLESFEEFVKSTPFTQIRDLLDPFEQKFGYKVSYSVLWRGLHKIGRAKKRN
;
A
#
# COMPACT_ATOMS: atom_id res chain seq x y z
N MET A 1 -3.30 -11.38 9.78
CA MET A 1 -3.87 -11.18 11.13
C MET A 1 -4.76 -9.95 11.11
N ARG A 2 -5.95 -9.98 11.73
CA ARG A 2 -6.83 -8.81 11.83
C ARG A 2 -6.31 -7.91 12.96
N ALA A 3 -6.22 -6.60 12.73
CA ALA A 3 -5.85 -5.67 13.78
C ALA A 3 -6.93 -5.62 14.87
N TYR A 4 -6.51 -5.51 16.13
CA TYR A 4 -7.40 -5.21 17.25
C TYR A 4 -8.20 -3.93 17.00
N SER A 5 -9.43 -3.88 17.51
CA SER A 5 -10.29 -2.71 17.38
C SER A 5 -9.69 -1.49 18.08
N LEU A 6 -9.96 -0.30 17.53
CA LEU A 6 -9.50 0.97 18.12
C LEU A 6 -10.02 1.14 19.56
N ASP A 7 -11.26 0.72 19.82
CA ASP A 7 -11.88 0.78 21.14
C ASP A 7 -11.09 -0.03 22.18
N LEU A 8 -10.68 -1.27 21.82
CA LEU A 8 -9.87 -2.10 22.71
C LEU A 8 -8.51 -1.44 23.00
N ARG A 9 -7.84 -0.92 21.97
CA ARG A 9 -6.56 -0.22 22.12
C ARG A 9 -6.67 0.96 23.09
N LYS A 10 -7.70 1.79 22.93
CA LYS A 10 -7.97 2.94 23.81
C LYS A 10 -8.21 2.50 25.26
N LYS A 11 -9.03 1.47 25.48
CA LYS A 11 -9.31 0.94 26.83
C LYS A 11 -8.06 0.40 27.51
N VAL A 12 -7.24 -0.34 26.78
CA VAL A 12 -5.97 -0.88 27.29
C VAL A 12 -5.00 0.24 27.64
N MET A 13 -4.82 1.21 26.74
CA MET A 13 -3.91 2.34 26.96
C MET A 13 -4.36 3.23 28.12
N ALA A 14 -5.67 3.49 28.25
CA ALA A 14 -6.21 4.21 29.40
C ALA A 14 -5.93 3.49 30.74
N ALA A 15 -6.10 2.17 30.78
CA ALA A 15 -5.78 1.37 31.97
C ALA A 15 -4.27 1.35 32.27
N TYR A 16 -3.43 1.36 31.23
CA TYR A 16 -1.99 1.48 31.37
C TYR A 16 -1.58 2.86 31.92
N HIS A 17 -2.14 3.96 31.41
CA HIS A 17 -1.86 5.31 31.92
C HIS A 17 -2.25 5.50 33.39
N GLN A 18 -3.28 4.79 33.87
CA GLN A 18 -3.71 4.82 35.27
C GLN A 18 -2.82 3.99 36.21
N THR A 19 -2.40 2.80 35.76
CA THR A 19 -1.73 1.82 36.63
C THR A 19 -0.21 1.82 36.48
N GLN A 20 0.29 2.25 35.31
CA GLN A 20 1.67 2.12 34.84
C GLN A 20 2.24 0.68 34.93
N HIS A 21 1.38 -0.33 35.09
CA HIS A 21 1.79 -1.70 35.38
C HIS A 21 1.46 -2.65 34.21
N LYS A 22 2.43 -2.81 33.29
CA LYS A 22 2.27 -3.56 32.03
C LYS A 22 1.71 -4.97 32.22
N SER A 23 2.27 -5.73 33.16
CA SER A 23 1.89 -7.14 33.39
C SER A 23 0.43 -7.28 33.84
N GLU A 24 -0.05 -6.34 34.64
CA GLU A 24 -1.44 -6.37 35.15
C GLU A 24 -2.43 -6.04 34.03
N VAL A 25 -2.13 -5.00 33.25
CA VAL A 25 -2.94 -4.61 32.10
C VAL A 25 -3.01 -5.74 31.07
N CYS A 26 -1.88 -6.39 30.76
CA CYS A 26 -1.86 -7.51 29.82
C CYS A 26 -2.74 -8.68 30.28
N LYS A 27 -2.67 -9.05 31.57
CA LYS A 27 -3.52 -10.09 32.16
C LYS A 27 -5.00 -9.70 32.11
N ARG A 28 -5.32 -8.47 32.50
CA ARG A 28 -6.70 -7.95 32.53
C ARG A 28 -7.38 -7.95 31.17
N PHE A 29 -6.65 -7.58 30.11
CA PHE A 29 -7.19 -7.48 28.75
C PHE A 29 -6.89 -8.70 27.88
N ASN A 30 -6.23 -9.72 28.43
CA ASN A 30 -5.81 -10.94 27.72
C ASN A 30 -5.04 -10.63 26.41
N ILE A 31 -4.05 -9.74 26.50
CA ILE A 31 -3.16 -9.39 25.38
C ILE A 31 -1.72 -9.76 25.70
N ALA A 32 -0.94 -10.00 24.64
CA ALA A 32 0.49 -10.20 24.79
C ALA A 32 1.20 -8.90 25.20
N ARG A 33 2.27 -9.02 26.00
CA ARG A 33 3.08 -7.87 26.43
C ARG A 33 3.70 -7.12 25.25
N SER A 34 4.13 -7.84 24.22
CA SER A 34 4.61 -7.26 22.96
C SER A 34 3.56 -6.37 22.28
N THR A 35 2.28 -6.77 22.29
CA THR A 35 1.19 -5.96 21.73
C THR A 35 1.00 -4.65 22.49
N LEU A 36 1.11 -4.67 23.83
CA LEU A 36 1.05 -3.45 24.63
C LEU A 36 2.26 -2.54 24.34
N ASP A 37 3.46 -3.10 24.25
CA ASP A 37 4.67 -2.35 23.92
C ASP A 37 4.60 -1.72 22.52
N GLU A 38 4.05 -2.43 21.52
CA GLU A 38 3.78 -1.89 20.18
C GLU A 38 2.83 -0.69 20.21
N TRP A 39 1.79 -0.72 21.05
CA TRP A 39 0.83 0.39 21.15
C TRP A 39 1.40 1.60 21.89
N ILE A 40 2.23 1.37 22.92
CA ILE A 40 2.97 2.44 23.60
C ILE A 40 3.90 3.13 22.60
N LEU A 41 4.67 2.36 21.83
CA LEU A 41 5.57 2.91 20.82
C LEU A 41 4.80 3.68 19.73
N LEU A 42 3.67 3.14 19.27
CA LEU A 42 2.83 3.79 18.27
C LEU A 42 2.26 5.12 18.77
N GLU A 43 1.78 5.18 20.01
CA GLU A 43 1.27 6.40 20.65
C GLU A 43 2.39 7.44 20.81
N GLN A 44 3.59 7.02 21.22
CA GLN A 44 4.75 7.91 21.33
C GLN A 44 5.19 8.48 19.98
N THR A 45 5.11 7.68 18.92
CA THR A 45 5.61 8.07 17.58
C THR A 45 4.58 8.90 16.82
N THR A 46 3.30 8.57 16.93
CA THR A 46 2.24 9.13 16.08
C THR A 46 1.19 9.94 16.82
N GLN A 47 1.22 9.94 18.16
CA GLN A 47 0.16 10.49 19.04
C GLN A 47 -1.25 9.91 18.74
N ASP A 48 -1.32 8.77 18.04
CA ASP A 48 -2.55 8.05 17.71
C ASP A 48 -2.39 6.55 18.00
N LEU A 49 -3.51 5.84 18.14
CA LEU A 49 -3.59 4.40 18.36
C LEU A 49 -4.20 3.65 17.16
N LYS A 50 -4.58 4.38 16.10
CA LYS A 50 -5.10 3.78 14.87
C LYS A 50 -4.11 2.76 14.31
N PRO A 51 -4.56 1.55 13.95
CA PRO A 51 -3.70 0.61 13.25
C PRO A 51 -3.16 1.26 11.99
N LEU A 52 -1.85 1.13 11.77
CA LEU A 52 -1.25 1.54 10.51
C LEU A 52 -1.98 0.81 9.36
N PRO A 53 -2.24 1.52 8.24
CA PRO A 53 -2.89 0.90 7.10
C PRO A 53 -2.11 -0.34 6.71
N ALA A 54 -2.83 -1.44 6.51
CA ALA A 54 -2.21 -2.69 6.08
C ALA A 54 -1.43 -2.42 4.79
N ILE A 55 -0.11 -2.57 4.85
CA ILE A 55 0.76 -2.45 3.70
C ILE A 55 0.46 -3.64 2.78
N ARG A 56 -0.49 -3.42 1.86
CA ARG A 56 -0.82 -4.37 0.80
C ARG A 56 0.18 -4.18 -0.33
N ASN A 57 1.39 -4.69 -0.12
CA ASN A 57 2.37 -4.79 -1.20
C ASN A 57 1.91 -5.91 -2.14
N GLY A 58 1.05 -5.54 -3.10
CA GLY A 58 0.81 -6.38 -4.27
C GLY A 58 2.10 -6.60 -5.05
N ARG A 59 2.08 -7.50 -6.04
CA ARG A 59 3.22 -7.64 -6.94
C ARG A 59 3.60 -6.29 -7.54
N PRO A 60 4.89 -5.96 -7.63
CA PRO A 60 5.33 -4.73 -8.26
C PRO A 60 4.79 -4.69 -9.70
N PHE A 61 4.45 -3.49 -10.14
CA PHE A 61 3.93 -3.30 -11.49
C PHE A 61 5.02 -3.68 -12.52
N SER A 62 4.64 -4.36 -13.59
CA SER A 62 5.59 -4.90 -14.56
C SER A 62 6.35 -3.83 -15.35
N ILE A 63 5.78 -2.63 -15.50
CA ILE A 63 6.48 -1.48 -16.08
C ILE A 63 7.29 -0.83 -14.95
N LYS A 64 8.62 -0.94 -15.08
CA LYS A 64 9.59 -0.51 -14.05
C LYS A 64 9.68 1.01 -13.93
N ASP A 65 9.57 1.70 -15.05
CA ASP A 65 9.68 3.15 -15.14
C ASP A 65 8.39 3.72 -15.77
N LEU A 66 7.59 4.39 -14.94
CA LEU A 66 6.34 4.99 -15.37
C LEU A 66 6.53 6.32 -16.11
N GLU A 67 7.60 7.05 -15.80
CA GLU A 67 7.88 8.35 -16.42
C GLU A 67 8.33 8.16 -17.87
N SER A 68 9.31 7.28 -18.08
CA SER A 68 9.74 6.87 -19.43
C SER A 68 8.61 6.23 -20.25
N PHE A 69 7.68 5.53 -19.58
CA PHE A 69 6.49 4.96 -20.22
C PHE A 69 5.48 6.04 -20.62
N GLU A 70 5.25 7.06 -19.79
CA GLU A 70 4.39 8.18 -20.15
C GLU A 70 4.94 8.94 -21.37
N GLU A 71 6.25 9.20 -21.40
CA GLU A 71 6.90 9.81 -22.55
C GLU A 71 6.78 8.96 -23.81
N PHE A 72 7.01 7.64 -23.69
CA PHE A 72 6.83 6.69 -24.79
C PHE A 72 5.42 6.74 -25.38
N VAL A 73 4.39 6.77 -24.53
CA VAL A 73 2.99 6.83 -24.97
C VAL A 73 2.66 8.18 -25.62
N LYS A 74 3.30 9.27 -25.19
CA LYS A 74 3.14 10.61 -25.81
C LYS A 74 3.85 10.72 -27.15
N SER A 75 5.03 10.13 -27.30
CA SER A 75 5.85 10.21 -28.51
C SER A 75 5.40 9.26 -29.60
N THR A 76 4.72 8.17 -29.24
CA THR A 76 4.37 7.10 -30.17
C THR A 76 2.91 7.23 -30.56
N PRO A 77 2.58 7.54 -31.83
CA PRO A 77 1.20 7.46 -32.31
C PRO A 77 0.78 6.00 -32.43
N PHE A 78 -0.38 5.65 -31.88
CA PHE A 78 -0.95 4.30 -31.97
C PHE A 78 -2.46 4.37 -32.16
N THR A 79 -3.02 3.41 -32.90
CA THR A 79 -4.47 3.28 -33.08
C THR A 79 -5.08 2.30 -32.09
N GLN A 80 -4.35 1.23 -31.77
CA GLN A 80 -4.74 0.21 -30.80
C GLN A 80 -3.60 0.00 -29.80
N ILE A 81 -3.94 -0.37 -28.56
CA ILE A 81 -2.94 -0.62 -27.51
C ILE A 81 -2.02 -1.80 -27.88
N ARG A 82 -2.49 -2.73 -28.73
CA ARG A 82 -1.68 -3.85 -29.23
C ARG A 82 -0.50 -3.36 -30.09
N ASP A 83 -0.68 -2.25 -30.81
CA ASP A 83 0.35 -1.66 -31.66
C ASP A 83 1.54 -1.14 -30.84
N LEU A 84 1.35 -0.92 -29.53
CA LEU A 84 2.40 -0.48 -28.61
C LEU A 84 3.27 -1.64 -28.09
N LEU A 85 2.93 -2.91 -28.36
CA LEU A 85 3.70 -4.06 -27.86
C LEU A 85 5.11 -4.09 -28.46
N ASP A 86 5.22 -4.04 -29.78
CA ASP A 86 6.51 -4.11 -30.47
C ASP A 86 7.39 -2.87 -30.19
N PRO A 87 6.86 -1.63 -30.28
CA PRO A 87 7.65 -0.43 -29.96
C PRO A 87 8.04 -0.36 -28.48
N PHE A 88 7.24 -0.94 -27.58
CA PHE A 88 7.60 -1.03 -26.17
C PHE A 88 8.79 -1.96 -25.98
N GLU A 89 8.77 -3.15 -26.58
CA GLU A 89 9.90 -4.09 -26.50
C GLU A 89 11.18 -3.46 -27.06
N GLN A 90 11.08 -2.73 -28.18
CA GLN A 90 12.22 -2.02 -28.77
C GLN A 90 12.78 -0.93 -27.86
N LYS A 91 11.92 -0.14 -27.20
CA LYS A 91 12.37 0.96 -26.32
C LYS A 91 12.90 0.47 -24.98
N PHE A 92 12.26 -0.53 -24.38
CA PHE A 92 12.53 -0.94 -23.00
C PHE A 92 13.34 -2.23 -22.88
N GLY A 93 13.52 -3.00 -23.96
CA GLY A 93 14.31 -4.23 -23.98
C GLY A 93 13.66 -5.41 -23.25
N TYR A 94 12.36 -5.34 -22.93
CA TYR A 94 11.60 -6.45 -22.36
C TYR A 94 10.16 -6.49 -22.87
N LYS A 95 9.61 -7.71 -22.92
CA LYS A 95 8.22 -7.96 -23.33
C LYS A 95 7.26 -7.71 -22.19
N VAL A 96 6.12 -7.11 -22.52
CA VAL A 96 4.96 -6.97 -21.63
C VAL A 96 3.72 -7.52 -22.32
N SER A 97 2.73 -7.94 -21.54
CA SER A 97 1.44 -8.35 -22.09
C SER A 97 0.55 -7.16 -22.39
N TYR A 98 -0.44 -7.35 -23.26
CA TYR A 98 -1.50 -6.36 -23.52
C TYR A 98 -2.13 -5.82 -22.23
N SER A 99 -2.43 -6.70 -21.27
CA SER A 99 -3.02 -6.31 -19.98
C SER A 99 -2.10 -5.40 -19.15
N VAL A 100 -0.78 -5.56 -19.27
CA VAL A 100 0.19 -4.69 -18.59
C VAL A 100 0.19 -3.30 -19.23
N LEU A 101 0.21 -3.20 -20.56
CA LEU A 101 0.10 -1.90 -21.26
C LEU A 101 -1.20 -1.19 -20.92
N TRP A 102 -2.32 -1.91 -20.95
CA TRP A 102 -3.63 -1.34 -20.60
C TRP A 102 -3.67 -0.82 -19.15
N ARG A 103 -3.14 -1.59 -18.19
CA ARG A 103 -3.00 -1.13 -16.79
C ARG A 103 -2.05 0.05 -16.67
N GLY A 104 -0.98 0.08 -17.46
CA GLY A 104 -0.02 1.18 -17.51
C GLY A 104 -0.68 2.47 -17.98
N LEU A 105 -1.44 2.41 -19.08
CA LEU A 105 -2.22 3.53 -19.62
C LEU A 105 -3.26 4.05 -18.62
N HIS A 106 -3.91 3.16 -17.88
CA HIS A 106 -4.79 3.54 -16.77
C HIS A 106 -4.04 4.25 -15.64
N LYS A 107 -2.85 3.76 -15.28
CA LYS A 107 -2.04 4.31 -14.19
C LYS A 107 -1.50 5.71 -14.50
N ILE A 108 -1.19 6.01 -15.76
CA ILE A 108 -0.77 7.35 -16.23
C ILE A 108 -1.96 8.24 -16.64
N GLY A 109 -3.21 7.82 -16.40
CA GLY A 109 -4.41 8.61 -16.70
C GLY A 109 -4.72 8.81 -18.19
N ARG A 110 -4.06 8.06 -19.09
CA ARG A 110 -4.24 8.16 -20.56
C ARG A 110 -5.30 7.22 -21.11
N ALA A 111 -5.80 6.28 -20.31
CA ALA A 111 -6.98 5.50 -20.65
C ALA A 111 -8.26 6.35 -20.47
N LYS A 112 -8.51 7.27 -21.39
CA LYS A 112 -9.76 8.04 -21.39
C LYS A 112 -10.89 7.11 -21.81
N LYS A 113 -11.86 6.93 -20.91
CA LYS A 113 -13.13 6.25 -21.16
C LYS A 113 -13.81 6.96 -22.34
N ARG A 114 -13.95 6.28 -23.47
CA ARG A 114 -14.77 6.76 -24.59
C ARG A 114 -16.22 6.55 -24.15
N ASN A 115 -16.90 7.64 -23.78
CA ASN A 115 -18.34 7.67 -23.59
C ASN A 115 -19.02 7.84 -24.93
#